data_AF-A0A1W9MIN0-F1
#
_entry.id   AF-A0A1W9MIN0-F1
#
_cell.length_a   1.000
_cell.length_b   1.000
_cell.length_c   1.000
_cell.angle_alpha   90.00
_cell.angle_beta   90.00
_cell.angle_gamma   90.00
#
_symmetry.space_group_name_H-M   'P 1'
#
loop_
_entity.id
_entity.type
_entity.pdbx_description
1 polymer ?
#
loop_
_entity_poly.entity_id
_entity_poly.type
_entity_poly.pdbx_seq_one_letter_code
_entity_poly.pdbx_strand_id
1 'polypeptide(L)' 'MEQFIKIHIEKLPEGLYLATSDDIQGLIAQGRTVAETLEIARDVARKLIEAQAEMQSGFIRKIEGEDYGTNHFGNKR' A
#
# COMPACT_ATOMS: atom_id res chain seq x y z
N MET A 1 15.70 -3.81 0.29
CA MET A 1 15.32 -4.64 -0.88
C MET A 1 15.13 -3.70 -2.04
N GLU A 2 15.71 -4.02 -3.19
CA GLU A 2 15.44 -3.30 -4.42
C GLU A 2 14.31 -4.02 -5.16
N GLN A 3 13.30 -3.27 -5.59
CA GLN A 3 12.17 -3.77 -6.36
C GLN A 3 12.07 -2.97 -7.67
N PHE A 4 11.89 -3.68 -8.78
CA PHE A 4 11.65 -3.08 -10.08
C PHE A 4 10.14 -3.05 -10.33
N ILE A 5 9.62 -1.86 -10.60
CA ILE A 5 8.19 -1.59 -10.79
C ILE A 5 8.03 -0.93 -12.15
N LYS A 6 7.05 -1.39 -12.93
CA LYS A 6 6.72 -0.75 -14.21
C LYS A 6 5.82 0.45 -13.94
N ILE A 7 6.26 1.63 -14.40
CA ILE A 7 5.48 2.86 -14.35
C ILE A 7 5.01 3.19 -15.76
N HIS A 8 3.70 3.41 -15.91
CA HIS A 8 3.09 3.97 -17.10
C HIS A 8 3.06 5.48 -16.97
N ILE A 9 3.66 6.18 -17.94
CA ILE A 9 3.65 7.65 -18.01
C ILE A 9 2.75 8.08 -19.17
N GLU A 10 1.76 8.88 -18.87
CA GLU A 10 0.87 9.51 -19.85
C GLU A 10 1.02 11.04 -19.79
N LYS A 11 1.03 11.70 -20.95
CA LYS A 11 0.96 13.16 -21.02
C LYS A 11 -0.50 13.58 -21.18
N LEU A 12 -0.97 14.35 -20.22
CA LEU A 12 -2.34 14.85 -20.18
C LEU A 12 -2.51 16.08 -21.10
N PRO A 13 -3.73 16.32 -21.63
CA PRO A 13 -4.01 17.45 -22.51
C PRO A 13 -3.77 18.82 -21.85
N GLU A 14 -3.77 18.88 -20.52
CA GLU A 14 -3.45 20.07 -19.73
C GLU A 14 -1.94 20.38 -19.66
N GLY A 15 -1.09 19.53 -20.27
CA GLY A 15 0.36 19.69 -20.30
C GLY A 15 1.09 19.12 -19.08
N LEU A 16 0.41 18.33 -18.26
CA LEU A 16 0.96 17.61 -17.11
C LEU A 16 1.27 16.15 -17.48
N TYR A 17 2.04 15.47 -16.64
CA TYR A 17 2.36 14.06 -16.77
C TYR A 17 1.70 13.28 -15.63
N LEU A 18 1.07 12.17 -15.96
CA LEU A 18 0.44 11.23 -15.04
C LEU A 18 1.26 9.95 -15.01
N ALA A 19 1.64 9.51 -13.82
CA ALA A 19 2.24 8.22 -13.54
C ALA A 19 1.24 7.29 -12.86
N THR A 20 1.06 6.11 -13.43
CA THR A 20 0.30 5.00 -12.84
C THR A 20 1.12 3.72 -12.90
N SER A 21 0.72 2.69 -12.14
CA SER A 21 1.37 1.39 -12.17
C SER A 21 0.35 0.28 -11.95
N ASP A 22 0.46 -0.79 -12.73
CA ASP A 22 -0.36 -2.01 -12.54
C ASP A 22 0.23 -2.91 -11.44
N ASP A 23 1.52 -2.73 -11.13
CA ASP A 23 2.23 -3.53 -10.12
C ASP A 23 1.92 -3.03 -8.70
N ILE A 24 1.61 -1.73 -8.54
CA ILE A 24 1.27 -1.13 -7.24
C ILE A 24 -0.12 -0.51 -7.32
N GLN A 25 -1.09 -1.21 -6.71
CA GLN A 25 -2.45 -0.71 -6.60
C GLN A 25 -2.49 0.63 -5.85
N GLY A 26 -3.17 1.60 -6.44
CA GLY A 26 -3.32 2.94 -5.86
C GLY A 26 -2.15 3.89 -6.15
N LEU A 27 -1.14 3.46 -6.91
CA LEU A 27 -0.07 4.35 -7.35
C LEU A 27 -0.60 5.28 -8.45
N ILE A 28 -0.81 6.53 -8.05
CA ILE A 28 -1.16 7.64 -8.94
C ILE A 28 -0.28 8.82 -8.53
N ALA A 29 0.48 9.36 -9.49
CA ALA A 29 1.32 10.53 -9.27
C ALA A 29 1.25 11.47 -10.49
N GLN A 30 1.32 12.78 -10.25
CA GLN A 30 1.22 13.76 -11.32
C GLN A 30 2.26 14.87 -11.13
N GLY A 31 2.86 15.32 -12.23
CA GLY A 31 3.86 16.38 -12.23
C GLY A 31 3.87 17.21 -13.51
N ARG A 32 4.63 18.30 -13.50
CA ARG A 32 4.82 19.19 -14.65
C ARG A 32 5.87 18.66 -15.62
N THR A 33 6.76 17.80 -15.14
CA THR A 33 7.80 17.14 -15.93
C THR A 33 7.83 15.64 -15.65
N VAL A 34 8.39 14.86 -16.58
CA VAL A 34 8.57 13.40 -16.38
C VAL A 34 9.42 13.11 -15.14
N ALA A 35 10.51 13.87 -14.94
CA ALA A 35 11.41 13.69 -13.80
C ALA A 35 10.69 13.92 -12.46
N GLU A 36 9.98 15.05 -12.32
CA GLU A 36 9.19 15.37 -11.12
C GLU A 36 8.12 14.30 -10.87
N THR A 37 7.43 13.86 -11.92
CA THR A 37 6.39 12.82 -11.81
C THR A 37 6.97 11.49 -11.31
N LEU A 38 8.16 11.11 -11.77
CA LEU A 38 8.85 9.90 -11.30
C LEU A 38 9.32 10.03 -9.85
N GLU A 39 9.78 11.20 -9.42
CA GLU A 39 10.15 11.43 -8.01
C GLU A 39 8.93 11.28 -7.09
N ILE A 40 7.80 11.88 -7.48
CA ILE A 40 6.53 11.75 -6.74
C ILE A 40 6.06 10.29 -6.74
N ALA A 41 6.10 9.61 -7.89
CA ALA A 41 5.71 8.20 -8.01
C ALA A 41 6.53 7.29 -7.09
N ARG A 42 7.84 7.53 -6.98
CA ARG A 42 8.73 6.79 -6.07
C ARG A 42 8.33 6.98 -4.59
N ASP A 43 8.04 8.21 -4.19
CA ASP A 43 7.64 8.49 -2.81
C ASP A 43 6.28 7.89 -2.47
N VAL A 44 5.33 7.93 -3.41
CA VAL A 44 4.01 7.29 -3.27
C VAL A 44 4.16 5.77 -3.21
N ALA A 45 4.95 5.16 -4.11
CA ALA A 45 5.21 3.72 -4.13
C ALA A 45 5.72 3.22 -2.79
N ARG A 46 6.72 3.90 -2.20
CA ARG A 46 7.26 3.55 -0.89
C ARG A 46 6.18 3.55 0.19
N LYS A 47 5.39 4.62 0.28
CA LYS A 47 4.32 4.74 1.29
C LYS A 47 3.25 3.66 1.13
N LEU A 48 2.91 3.29 -0.11
CA LEU A 48 1.93 2.24 -0.38
C LEU A 48 2.45 0.86 0.03
N ILE A 49 3.71 0.56 -0.26
CA ILE A 49 4.35 -0.70 0.15
C ILE A 49 4.44 -0.79 1.68
N GLU A 50 4.86 0.29 2.34
CA GLU A 50 4.92 0.37 3.82
C GLU A 50 3.53 0.15 4.44
N ALA A 51 2.50 0.83 3.93
CA ALA A 51 1.13 0.67 4.40
C ALA A 51 0.59 -0.76 4.21
N GLN A 52 0.89 -1.42 3.08
CA GLN A 52 0.51 -2.82 2.86
C GLN A 52 1.19 -3.77 3.85
N ALA A 53 2.48 -3.56 4.12
CA ALA A 53 3.22 -4.36 5.10
C ALA A 53 2.68 -4.18 6.54
N GLU A 54 2.33 -2.95 6.92
CA GLU A 54 1.69 -2.65 8.19
C GLU A 54 0.30 -3.28 8.32
N MET A 55 -0.53 -3.22 7.26
CA MET A 55 -1.83 -3.87 7.26
C MET A 55 -1.72 -5.38 7.38
N GLN A 56 -0.78 -6.01 6.66
CA GLN A 56 -0.61 -7.45 6.71
C GLN A 56 -0.10 -7.92 8.08
N SER A 57 0.86 -7.20 8.68
CA SER A 57 1.34 -7.51 10.04
C SER A 57 0.28 -7.28 11.12
N GLY A 58 -0.49 -6.18 11.03
CA GLY A 58 -1.60 -5.90 11.94
C GLY A 58 -2.76 -6.89 11.79
N PHE A 59 -3.01 -7.38 10.58
CA PHE A 59 -4.00 -8.43 10.33
C PHE A 59 -3.56 -9.77 10.92
N ILE A 60 -2.33 -10.21 10.68
CA ILE A 60 -1.76 -11.46 11.25
C ILE A 60 -1.82 -11.43 12.78
N ARG A 61 -1.49 -10.31 13.42
CA ARG A 61 -1.59 -10.18 14.88
C ARG A 61 -3.02 -10.35 15.40
N LYS A 62 -4.05 -9.93 14.65
CA LYS A 62 -5.45 -10.08 15.04
C LYS A 62 -5.95 -11.52 14.93
N ILE A 63 -5.49 -12.28 13.93
CA ILE A 63 -5.86 -13.70 13.77
C ILE A 63 -5.21 -14.59 14.83
N GLU A 64 -4.05 -14.20 15.36
CA GLU A 64 -3.27 -15.04 16.28
C GLU A 64 -3.62 -14.91 17.77
N GLY A 65 -4.51 -14.01 18.24
CA GLY A 65 -4.58 -13.86 19.70
C GLY A 65 -5.65 -13.06 20.44
N GLU A 66 -6.89 -12.87 19.97
CA GLU A 66 -7.95 -12.33 20.83
C GLU A 66 -9.34 -12.91 20.47
N ASP A 67 -9.66 -14.16 20.82
CA ASP A 67 -11.06 -14.65 21.03
C ASP A 67 -11.17 -16.16 21.36
N TYR A 68 -10.46 -16.63 22.39
CA TYR A 68 -10.89 -17.83 23.11
C TYR A 68 -11.01 -17.51 24.60
N GLY A 69 -12.01 -16.69 24.92
CA GLY A 69 -12.58 -16.63 26.27
C GLY A 69 -13.01 -18.05 26.64
N THR A 70 -12.26 -18.67 27.54
CA THR A 70 -12.60 -19.98 28.07
C THR A 70 -13.97 -19.89 28.73
N ASN A 71 -14.91 -20.67 28.20
CA ASN A 71 -16.21 -20.90 28.80
C ASN A 71 -16.03 -21.23 30.29
N HIS A 72 -16.39 -20.28 31.16
CA HIS A 72 -16.65 -20.51 32.58
C HIS A 72 -17.97 -21.29 32.73
N PHE A 73 -18.03 -22.49 32.16
CA PHE A 73 -19.01 -23.52 32.54
C PHE A 73 -18.34 -24.46 33.54
N GLY A 74 -18.14 -23.94 34.75
CA GLY A 74 -17.67 -24.68 35.92
C GLY A 74 -18.78 -24.77 36.96
N ASN A 75 -19.66 -25.76 36.75
CA ASN A 75 -20.57 -26.40 37.70
C ASN A 75 -20.35 -26.03 39.19
N LYS A 76 -21.18 -25.15 39.77
CA LYS A 76 -21.38 -25.07 41.23
C LYS A 76 -22.49 -26.05 41.61
N ARG A 77 -22.08 -27.25 42.02
CA ARG A 77 -22.86 -28.09 42.93
C ARG A 77 -22.39 -27.83 44.35
#